data_AF-A0A6I9RMR8-F1
#
_entry.id   AF-A0A6I9RMR8-F1
#
_cell.length_a   1.000
_cell.length_b   1.000
_cell.length_c   1.000
_cell.angle_alpha   90.00
_cell.angle_beta   90.00
_cell.angle_gamma   90.00
#
_symmetry.space_group_name_H-M   'P 1'
#
loop_
_entity.id
_entity.type
_entity.pdbx_description
1 polymer ?
#
loop_
_entity_poly.entity_id
_entity_poly.type
_entity_poly.pdbx_seq_one_letter_code
_entity_poly.pdbx_strand_id
1 'polypeptide(L)'
;MPHVEFCDNSIEPVDHLESYKALMTIQGAIDALLCIGFSVTLQKVARVWYSGLRSGSIHSFRQLEHFFIAHFSTNRMLLRISDCLFSIKQGEIEIFRDFVVQFNAAMLEVKDLNEDIAISVMKRGLRRSRFTYSLDKTSSDIC
;
A
#
# COMPACT_ATOMS: atom_id res chain seq x y z
N MET A 1 18.74 0.55 -20.69
CA MET A 1 17.33 0.91 -20.50
C MET A 1 16.84 0.19 -19.26
N PRO A 2 16.27 0.86 -18.25
CA PRO A 2 15.70 0.13 -17.12
C PRO A 2 14.34 -0.45 -17.55
N HIS A 3 14.24 -1.77 -17.44
CA HIS A 3 13.02 -2.52 -17.68
C HIS A 3 12.17 -2.40 -16.42
N VAL A 4 11.12 -1.56 -16.47
CA VAL A 4 10.11 -1.50 -15.41
C VAL A 4 9.16 -2.66 -15.68
N GLU A 5 9.41 -3.80 -15.01
CA GLU A 5 8.44 -4.89 -14.99
C GLU A 5 7.16 -4.36 -14.33
N PHE A 6 6.10 -4.28 -15.14
CA PHE A 6 4.78 -3.88 -14.71
C PHE A 6 4.34 -4.80 -13.56
N CYS A 7 4.20 -4.23 -12.38
CA CYS A 7 3.73 -4.96 -11.20
C CYS A 7 2.23 -5.25 -11.32
N ASP A 8 1.95 -6.52 -11.59
CA ASP A 8 0.94 -7.37 -10.95
C ASP A 8 -0.31 -7.73 -11.76
N ASN A 9 -0.46 -9.04 -11.99
CA ASN A 9 -1.62 -9.71 -12.59
C ASN A 9 -2.60 -10.29 -11.53
N SER A 10 -2.46 -9.94 -10.26
CA SER A 10 -3.44 -10.31 -9.23
C SER A 10 -4.62 -9.35 -9.29
N ILE A 11 -5.80 -9.88 -9.63
CA ILE A 11 -7.13 -9.24 -9.47
C ILE A 11 -7.11 -8.34 -8.24
N GLU A 12 -7.38 -7.05 -8.44
CA GLU A 12 -7.28 -6.03 -7.40
C GLU A 12 -8.25 -6.40 -6.26
N PRO A 13 -7.84 -6.37 -4.98
CA PRO A 13 -8.73 -6.66 -3.85
C PRO A 13 -10.02 -5.80 -3.91
N VAL A 14 -9.89 -4.57 -4.39
CA VAL A 14 -11.02 -3.66 -4.64
C VAL A 14 -11.94 -4.19 -5.75
N ASP A 15 -11.39 -4.64 -6.88
CA ASP A 15 -12.18 -5.23 -7.97
C ASP A 15 -12.93 -6.49 -7.53
N HIS A 16 -12.31 -7.34 -6.71
CA HIS A 16 -12.94 -8.53 -6.14
C HIS A 16 -14.13 -8.15 -5.25
N LEU A 17 -13.95 -7.17 -4.38
CA LEU A 17 -14.97 -6.67 -3.49
C LEU A 17 -16.15 -6.04 -4.27
N GLU A 18 -15.87 -5.19 -5.25
CA GLU A 18 -16.91 -4.55 -6.07
C GLU A 18 -17.67 -5.57 -6.93
N SER A 19 -16.96 -6.55 -7.52
CA SER A 19 -17.57 -7.66 -8.24
C SER A 19 -18.50 -8.48 -7.35
N TYR A 20 -18.08 -8.77 -6.12
CA TYR A 20 -18.88 -9.49 -5.15
C TYR A 20 -20.14 -8.69 -4.74
N LYS A 21 -20.00 -7.38 -4.50
CA LYS A 21 -21.12 -6.49 -4.17
C LYS A 21 -22.16 -6.42 -5.29
N ALA A 22 -21.72 -6.32 -6.54
CA ALA A 22 -22.60 -6.31 -7.70
C ALA A 22 -23.43 -7.61 -7.79
N LEU A 23 -22.77 -8.76 -7.64
CA LEU A 23 -23.44 -10.08 -7.67
C LEU A 23 -24.48 -10.23 -6.57
N MET A 24 -24.13 -9.84 -5.35
CA MET A 24 -25.04 -10.00 -4.20
C MET A 24 -26.20 -9.00 -4.20
N THR A 25 -26.00 -7.82 -4.80
CA THR A 25 -27.08 -6.85 -5.03
C THR A 25 -28.14 -7.45 -5.95
N ILE A 26 -27.74 -8.14 -7.01
CA ILE A 26 -28.67 -8.84 -7.92
C ILE A 26 -29.46 -9.94 -7.18
N GLN A 27 -28.83 -10.60 -6.21
CA GLN A 27 -29.45 -11.68 -5.43
C GLN A 27 -30.32 -11.19 -4.27
N GLY A 28 -30.33 -9.89 -3.97
CA GLY A 28 -31.07 -9.35 -2.82
C GLY A 28 -30.58 -9.90 -1.47
N ALA A 29 -29.29 -10.21 -1.35
CA ALA A 29 -28.74 -10.85 -0.16
C ALA A 29 -28.80 -9.92 1.06
N ILE A 30 -29.20 -10.49 2.20
CA ILE A 30 -29.11 -9.81 3.51
C ILE A 30 -27.67 -9.75 4.00
N ASP A 31 -27.37 -8.79 4.87
CA ASP A 31 -26.00 -8.49 5.32
C ASP A 31 -25.24 -9.70 5.91
N ALA A 32 -25.94 -10.58 6.64
CA ALA A 32 -25.36 -11.83 7.14
C ALA A 32 -24.89 -12.77 6.00
N LEU A 33 -25.66 -12.87 4.91
CA LEU A 33 -25.30 -13.67 3.75
C LEU A 33 -24.15 -13.03 2.96
N LEU A 34 -24.05 -11.70 2.93
CA LEU A 34 -22.91 -11.00 2.34
C LEU A 34 -21.61 -11.35 3.08
N CYS A 35 -21.62 -11.35 4.42
CA CYS A 35 -20.46 -11.70 5.22
C CYS A 35 -20.01 -13.14 4.99
N ILE A 36 -20.97 -14.08 5.03
CA ILE A 36 -20.70 -15.51 4.83
C ILE A 36 -20.21 -15.76 3.41
N GLY A 37 -20.93 -15.28 2.40
CA GLY A 37 -20.58 -15.51 1.01
C GLY A 37 -19.21 -14.91 0.67
N PHE A 38 -18.90 -13.70 1.16
CA PHE A 38 -17.60 -13.09 0.93
C PHE A 38 -16.48 -13.93 1.53
N SER A 39 -16.64 -14.41 2.77
CA SER A 39 -15.65 -15.27 3.43
C SER A 39 -15.33 -16.54 2.63
N VAL A 40 -16.32 -17.12 1.94
CA VAL A 40 -16.14 -18.31 1.09
C VAL A 40 -15.34 -18.00 -0.16
N THR A 41 -15.45 -16.78 -0.70
CA THR A 41 -14.67 -16.35 -1.87
C THR A 41 -13.19 -16.15 -1.55
N LEU A 42 -12.81 -16.03 -0.28
CA LEU A 42 -11.44 -15.74 0.11
C LEU A 42 -10.52 -16.95 -0.09
N GLN A 43 -9.37 -16.68 -0.72
CA GLN A 43 -8.35 -17.67 -1.03
C GLN A 43 -6.97 -17.22 -0.54
N LYS A 44 -6.06 -18.19 -0.36
CA LYS A 44 -4.64 -17.96 -0.03
C LYS A 44 -4.49 -16.98 1.16
N VAL A 45 -3.74 -15.90 0.97
CA VAL A 45 -3.43 -14.87 1.98
C VAL A 45 -4.71 -14.23 2.54
N ALA A 46 -5.74 -14.02 1.73
CA ALA A 46 -7.01 -13.46 2.19
C ALA A 46 -7.76 -14.38 3.14
N ARG A 47 -7.68 -15.70 2.95
CA ARG A 47 -8.26 -16.67 3.88
C ARG A 47 -7.53 -16.68 5.21
N VAL A 48 -6.19 -16.63 5.19
CA VAL A 48 -5.36 -16.59 6.40
C VAL A 48 -5.66 -15.32 7.20
N TRP A 49 -5.73 -14.16 6.54
CA TRP A 49 -6.13 -12.90 7.17
C TRP A 49 -7.50 -13.02 7.85
N TYR A 50 -8.50 -13.52 7.13
CA TYR A 50 -9.86 -13.65 7.67
C TYR A 50 -9.92 -14.57 8.90
N SER A 51 -9.18 -15.69 8.89
CA SER A 51 -9.09 -16.58 10.06
C SER A 51 -8.41 -15.97 11.28
N GLY A 52 -7.61 -14.92 11.10
CA GLY A 52 -6.95 -14.18 12.17
C GLY A 52 -7.82 -13.12 12.84
N LEU A 53 -9.02 -12.84 12.29
CA LEU A 53 -9.94 -11.88 12.90
C LEU A 53 -10.53 -12.44 14.20
N ARG A 54 -10.69 -11.57 15.19
CA ARG A 54 -11.31 -11.96 16.47
C ARG A 54 -12.75 -12.41 16.23
N SER A 55 -13.13 -13.57 16.77
CA SER A 55 -14.51 -14.05 16.67
C SER A 55 -15.51 -12.99 17.16
N GLY A 56 -16.55 -12.73 16.35
CA GLY A 56 -17.54 -11.70 16.64
C GLY A 56 -17.08 -10.26 16.40
N SER A 57 -15.93 -10.02 15.76
CA SER A 57 -15.49 -8.64 15.46
C SER A 57 -16.22 -8.00 14.27
N ILE A 58 -16.87 -8.81 13.43
CA ILE A 58 -17.60 -8.37 12.24
C ILE A 58 -19.10 -8.40 12.56
N HIS A 59 -19.73 -7.23 12.56
CA HIS A 59 -21.16 -7.05 12.83
C HIS A 59 -21.94 -6.65 11.58
N SER A 60 -21.23 -6.27 10.51
CA SER A 60 -21.84 -5.97 9.23
C SER A 60 -20.89 -6.20 8.06
N PHE A 61 -21.44 -6.36 6.86
CA PHE A 61 -20.63 -6.47 5.65
C PHE A 61 -19.78 -5.21 5.41
N ARG A 62 -20.33 -4.03 5.70
CA ARG A 62 -19.59 -2.76 5.63
C ARG A 62 -18.36 -2.74 6.54
N GLN A 63 -18.45 -3.36 7.73
CA GLN A 63 -17.31 -3.46 8.64
C GLN A 63 -16.24 -4.42 8.08
N LEU A 64 -16.67 -5.55 7.50
CA LEU A 64 -15.78 -6.49 6.83
C LEU A 64 -15.06 -5.86 5.64
N GLU A 65 -15.79 -5.14 4.79
CA GLU A 65 -15.27 -4.34 3.67
C GLU A 65 -14.16 -3.39 4.15
N HIS A 66 -14.43 -2.61 5.20
CA HIS A 66 -13.46 -1.67 5.73
C HIS A 66 -12.17 -2.37 6.21
N PHE A 67 -12.28 -3.47 6.96
CA PHE A 67 -11.10 -4.22 7.40
C PHE A 67 -10.34 -4.87 6.25
N PHE A 68 -11.06 -5.37 5.24
CA PHE A 68 -10.47 -5.99 4.06
C PHE A 68 -9.66 -4.97 3.25
N ILE A 69 -10.26 -3.82 2.93
CA ILE A 69 -9.58 -2.72 2.23
C ILE A 69 -8.38 -2.24 3.05
N ALA A 70 -8.56 -1.96 4.34
CA ALA A 70 -7.46 -1.49 5.19
C ALA A 70 -6.27 -2.46 5.18
N HIS A 71 -6.53 -3.77 5.29
CA HIS A 71 -5.46 -4.76 5.31
C HIS A 71 -4.75 -4.91 3.96
N PHE A 72 -5.51 -5.04 2.87
CA PHE A 72 -4.95 -5.36 1.56
C PHE A 72 -4.43 -4.13 0.80
N SER A 73 -5.00 -2.95 1.02
CA SER A 73 -4.49 -1.70 0.45
C SER A 73 -3.17 -1.30 1.11
N THR A 74 -3.06 -1.37 2.44
CA THR A 74 -1.80 -1.05 3.13
C THR A 74 -0.68 -2.02 2.79
N ASN A 75 -0.94 -3.34 2.75
CA ASN A 75 0.08 -4.31 2.40
C ASN A 75 0.56 -4.17 0.95
N ARG A 76 -0.34 -3.91 -0.02
CA ARG A 76 0.05 -3.64 -1.40
C ARG A 76 0.82 -2.33 -1.53
N MET A 77 0.40 -1.28 -0.82
CA MET A 77 1.12 -0.01 -0.78
C MET A 77 2.56 -0.24 -0.29
N LEU A 78 2.75 -0.98 0.81
CA LEU A 78 4.08 -1.31 1.34
C LEU A 78 4.95 -2.11 0.36
N LEU A 79 4.36 -3.09 -0.34
CA LEU A 79 5.06 -3.84 -1.39
C LEU A 79 5.46 -2.94 -2.56
N ARG A 80 4.55 -2.10 -3.06
CA ARG A 80 4.84 -1.14 -4.13
C ARG A 80 5.90 -0.12 -3.74
N ILE A 81 5.86 0.40 -2.51
CA ILE A 81 6.91 1.28 -1.99
C ILE A 81 8.24 0.53 -1.97
N SER A 82 8.27 -0.71 -1.46
CA SER A 82 9.45 -1.58 -1.41
C SER A 82 10.06 -1.81 -2.80
N ASP A 83 9.24 -2.15 -3.79
CA ASP A 83 9.72 -2.54 -5.11
C ASP A 83 10.09 -1.32 -5.96
N CYS A 84 9.23 -0.28 -5.97
CA CYS A 84 9.38 0.88 -6.85
C CYS A 84 10.20 2.02 -6.25
N LEU A 85 10.04 2.33 -4.96
CA LEU A 85 10.63 3.54 -4.39
C LEU A 85 11.92 3.29 -3.60
N PHE A 86 12.05 2.16 -2.88
CA PHE A 86 13.30 1.82 -2.19
C PHE A 86 14.45 1.46 -3.15
N SER A 87 14.13 1.10 -4.40
CA SER A 87 15.11 0.83 -5.44
C SER A 87 15.71 2.11 -6.03
N ILE A 88 15.08 3.27 -5.83
CA ILE A 88 15.55 4.57 -6.31
C ILE A 88 16.59 5.13 -5.34
N LYS A 89 17.82 5.26 -5.82
CA LYS A 89 18.92 5.88 -5.09
C LYS A 89 19.58 6.93 -5.94
N GLN A 90 19.96 8.04 -5.31
CA GLN A 90 20.72 9.09 -5.95
C GLN A 90 22.04 8.52 -6.47
N GLY A 91 22.25 8.63 -7.79
CA GLY A 91 23.48 8.20 -8.45
C GLY A 91 24.72 8.97 -7.99
N GLU A 92 25.92 8.43 -8.21
CA GLU A 92 27.15 9.06 -7.73
C GLU A 92 27.45 10.42 -8.37
N ILE A 93 27.02 10.61 -9.61
CA ILE A 93 27.18 11.85 -10.39
C ILE A 93 25.85 12.59 -10.57
N GLU A 94 24.75 12.05 -10.02
CA GLU A 94 23.42 12.61 -10.19
C GLU A 94 23.21 13.80 -9.24
N ILE A 95 22.79 14.92 -9.79
CA ILE A 95 22.44 16.10 -9.00
C ILE A 95 21.07 15.91 -8.34
N PHE A 96 20.87 16.55 -7.18
CA PHE A 96 19.65 16.40 -6.38
C PHE A 96 18.36 16.66 -7.18
N ARG A 97 18.38 17.64 -8.09
CA ARG A 97 17.21 17.97 -8.92
C ARG A 97 16.76 16.78 -9.78
N ASP A 98 17.70 16.07 -10.40
CA ASP A 98 17.39 14.97 -11.31
C ASP A 98 16.89 13.76 -10.51
N PHE A 99 17.49 13.51 -9.34
CA PHE A 99 16.99 12.53 -8.38
C PHE A 99 15.54 12.83 -7.95
N VAL A 100 15.21 14.08 -7.61
CA VAL A 100 13.85 14.48 -7.22
C VAL A 100 12.87 14.27 -8.37
N VAL A 101 13.26 14.54 -9.62
CA VAL A 101 12.42 14.27 -10.79
C VAL A 101 12.15 12.78 -10.94
N GLN A 102 13.17 11.93 -10.80
CA GLN A 102 13.02 10.47 -10.86
C GLN A 102 12.15 9.94 -9.70
N PHE A 103 12.38 10.43 -8.49
CA PHE A 103 11.62 10.06 -7.31
C PHE A 103 10.15 10.45 -7.46
N ASN A 104 9.86 11.68 -7.90
CA ASN A 104 8.50 12.15 -8.13
C ASN A 104 7.78 11.37 -9.24
N ALA A 105 8.50 10.96 -10.29
CA ALA A 105 7.91 10.12 -11.34
C ALA A 105 7.45 8.76 -10.78
N ALA A 106 8.25 8.14 -9.91
CA ALA A 106 7.89 6.87 -9.28
C ALA A 106 6.81 7.04 -8.19
N MET A 107 6.78 8.18 -7.51
CA MET A 107 5.71 8.53 -6.56
C MET A 107 4.33 8.57 -7.22
N LEU A 108 4.23 9.03 -8.47
CA LEU A 108 2.96 9.09 -9.20
C LEU A 108 2.36 7.70 -9.49
N GLU A 109 3.18 6.63 -9.49
CA GLU A 109 2.75 5.25 -9.66
C GLU A 109 2.16 4.64 -8.36
N VAL A 110 2.42 5.28 -7.21
CA VAL A 110 1.95 4.85 -5.90
C VAL A 110 0.77 5.72 -5.46
N LYS A 111 -0.45 5.24 -5.68
CA LYS A 111 -1.67 5.89 -5.16
C LYS A 111 -1.68 5.92 -3.63
N ASP A 112 -2.18 7.01 -3.07
CA ASP A 112 -2.43 7.22 -1.64
C ASP A 112 -1.19 7.08 -0.72
N LEU A 113 0.00 7.48 -1.19
CA LEU A 113 1.20 7.44 -0.34
C LEU A 113 1.12 8.45 0.81
N ASN A 114 1.33 7.97 2.02
CA ASN A 114 1.48 8.80 3.22
C ASN A 114 2.76 9.68 3.13
N GLU A 115 2.63 10.98 3.43
CA GLU A 115 3.71 11.96 3.37
C GLU A 115 4.92 11.59 4.24
N ASP A 116 4.71 11.07 5.45
CA ASP A 116 5.79 10.64 6.34
C ASP A 116 6.59 9.48 5.74
N ILE A 117 5.88 8.57 5.06
CA ILE A 117 6.51 7.44 4.35
C ILE A 117 7.28 7.97 3.14
N ALA A 118 6.71 8.90 2.37
CA ALA A 118 7.37 9.53 1.22
C ALA A 118 8.69 10.20 1.64
N ILE A 119 8.67 10.98 2.73
CA ILE A 119 9.85 11.65 3.29
C ILE A 119 10.90 10.63 3.74
N SER A 120 10.49 9.56 4.44
CA SER A 120 11.39 8.52 4.92
C SER A 120 12.10 7.80 3.78
N VAL A 121 11.36 7.44 2.73
CA VAL A 121 11.89 6.78 1.54
C VAL A 121 12.83 7.72 0.77
N MET A 122 12.45 9.00 0.58
CA MET A 122 13.29 9.99 -0.08
C MET A 122 14.62 10.18 0.66
N LYS A 123 14.58 10.35 1.99
CA LYS A 123 15.78 10.47 2.82
C LYS A 123 16.71 9.27 2.67
N ARG A 124 16.16 8.07 2.53
CA ARG A 124 16.92 6.83 2.36
C ARG A 124 17.51 6.67 0.95
N GLY A 125 16.85 7.22 -0.06
CA GLY A 125 17.34 7.26 -1.44
C GLY A 125 18.48 8.27 -1.66
N LEU A 126 18.59 9.29 -0.82
CA LEU A 126 19.65 10.29 -0.92
C LEU A 126 21.03 9.73 -0.60
N ARG A 127 22.04 10.14 -1.38
CA ARG A 127 23.42 9.83 -1.08
C ARG A 127 23.85 10.57 0.20
N ARG A 128 24.43 9.85 1.15
CA ARG A 128 25.10 10.49 2.30
C ARG A 128 26.20 11.41 1.78
N SER A 129 26.01 12.71 1.98
CA SER A 129 27.00 13.74 1.68
C SER A 129 27.20 14.59 2.93
N ARG A 130 28.21 15.47 2.94
CA ARG A 130 28.42 16.41 4.07
C ARG A 130 27.18 17.27 4.41
N PHE A 131 26.20 17.35 3.49
CA PHE A 131 24.94 18.06 3.64
C PHE A 131 23.81 17.28 4.35
N THR A 132 23.85 15.94 4.40
CA THR A 132 22.77 15.16 5.04
C THR A 132 22.84 15.16 6.56
N TYR A 133 23.92 15.68 7.15
CA TYR A 133 24.10 15.79 8.60
C TYR A 133 23.08 16.74 9.27
N SER A 134 22.46 17.64 8.49
CA SER A 134 21.53 18.65 9.01
C SER A 134 20.08 18.17 9.15
N LEU A 135 19.71 17.03 8.53
CA LEU A 135 18.33 16.51 8.57
C LEU A 135 18.08 15.53 9.73
N ASP A 136 19.13 15.08 10.39
CA ASP A 136 19.05 14.20 11.57
C ASP A 136 19.07 15.00 12.89
N LYS A 137 19.34 16.32 12.84
CA LYS A 137 19.56 17.15 14.04
C LYS A 137 18.35 17.93 14.55
N THR A 138 17.22 17.99 13.83
CA THR A 138 16.05 18.78 14.25
C THR A 138 15.10 18.06 15.22
N SER A 139 15.53 16.99 15.90
CA SER A 139 14.72 16.34 16.94
C SER A 139 15.48 15.97 18.23
N SER A 140 16.64 16.57 18.49
CA SER A 140 17.36 16.32 19.77
C SER A 140 17.85 17.54 20.54
N ASP A 141 17.56 18.77 20.11
CA ASP A 141 17.95 19.96 20.87
C ASP A 141 16.74 20.87 21.16
N ILE A 142 15.78 20.35 21.94
CA ILE A 142 14.98 21.19 22.86
C ILE A 142 14.87 20.43 24.19
N CYS A 143 15.89 20.58 25.02
CA CYS A 143 15.78 20.51 26.47
C CYS A 143 16.60 21.66 27.05
#